data_AF-A0AAE3MEB0-F1
#
_entry.id   AF-A0AAE3MEB0-F1
#
_cell.length_a   1.000
_cell.length_b   1.000
_cell.length_c   1.000
_cell.angle_alpha   90.00
_cell.angle_beta   90.00
_cell.angle_gamma   90.00
#
_symmetry.space_group_name_H-M   'P 1'
#
loop_
_entity.id
_entity.type
_entity.pdbx_description
1 polymer ?
#
loop_
_entity_poly.entity_id
_entity_poly.type
_entity_poly.pdbx_seq_one_letter_code
_entity_poly.pdbx_strand_id
1 'polypeptide(L)'
;MKNRYYHIIIGLLIVLNVFSWRFWWEKPKVPSVIEQIKHRKDNRHEGKNAFFEELQLTPDQQAEFEKQRKSYFKEIGELNAEIENSRRLLIESYENNGSAGDSLFEVLGRNKMLIEKATFNHFKSLREVCNDDQKEGFDSITSMMVKRFHRWDKRRGDKRGVK
;
A
#
# COMPACT_ATOMS: atom_id res chain seq x y z
N MET A 1 -52.38 27.65 -34.36
CA MET A 1 -50.96 27.23 -34.47
C MET A 1 -50.28 26.91 -33.12
N LYS A 2 -50.77 27.39 -31.95
CA LYS A 2 -50.19 27.14 -30.62
C LYS A 2 -50.21 25.66 -30.14
N ASN A 3 -51.26 24.89 -30.42
CA ASN A 3 -51.43 23.52 -29.86
C ASN A 3 -50.39 22.51 -30.37
N ARG A 4 -49.95 22.65 -31.63
CA ARG A 4 -48.91 21.79 -32.21
C ARG A 4 -47.53 22.02 -31.57
N TYR A 5 -47.27 23.23 -31.11
CA TYR A 5 -45.99 23.59 -30.49
C TYR A 5 -45.85 22.98 -29.09
N TYR A 6 -46.93 22.91 -28.31
CA TYR A 6 -46.94 22.25 -27.01
C TYR A 6 -46.62 20.76 -27.11
N HIS A 7 -47.17 20.05 -28.12
CA HIS A 7 -46.85 18.65 -28.32
C HIS A 7 -45.37 18.42 -28.69
N ILE A 8 -44.76 19.34 -29.46
CA ILE A 8 -43.34 19.28 -29.81
C ILE A 8 -42.46 19.53 -28.57
N ILE A 9 -42.79 20.53 -27.75
CA ILE A 9 -42.06 20.82 -26.50
C ILE A 9 -42.16 19.65 -25.51
N ILE A 10 -43.37 19.09 -25.34
CA ILE A 10 -43.59 17.94 -24.45
C ILE A 10 -42.80 16.73 -24.94
N GLY A 11 -42.81 16.45 -26.25
CA GLY A 11 -42.02 15.37 -26.83
C GLY A 11 -40.51 15.53 -26.59
N LEU A 12 -39.99 16.75 -26.76
CA LEU A 12 -38.58 17.06 -26.52
C LEU A 12 -38.18 16.91 -25.04
N LEU A 13 -39.05 17.32 -24.11
CA LEU A 13 -38.85 17.16 -22.67
C LEU A 13 -38.81 15.70 -22.22
N ILE A 14 -39.63 14.83 -22.84
CA ILE A 14 -39.64 13.39 -22.54
C ILE A 14 -38.33 12.74 -23.01
N VAL A 15 -37.87 13.06 -24.23
CA VAL A 15 -36.62 12.51 -24.78
C VAL A 15 -35.42 12.90 -23.92
N LEU A 16 -35.32 14.18 -23.52
CA LEU A 16 -34.23 14.66 -22.65
C LEU A 16 -34.22 13.98 -21.27
N ASN A 17 -35.39 13.75 -20.67
CA ASN A 17 -35.49 13.04 -19.39
C ASN A 17 -35.07 11.56 -19.50
N VAL A 18 -35.51 10.86 -20.56
CA VAL A 18 -35.14 9.45 -20.78
C VAL A 18 -33.64 9.31 -21.05
N PHE A 19 -33.05 10.25 -21.80
CA PHE A 19 -31.61 10.24 -22.09
C PHE A 19 -30.77 10.47 -20.82
N SER A 20 -31.24 11.36 -19.93
CA SER A 20 -30.61 11.61 -18.63
C SER A 20 -30.61 10.36 -17.75
N TRP A 21 -31.69 9.55 -17.82
CA TRP A 21 -31.77 8.30 -17.06
C TRP A 21 -30.82 7.22 -17.58
N ARG A 22 -30.63 7.15 -18.91
CA ARG A 22 -29.69 6.20 -19.54
C ARG A 22 -28.26 6.40 -19.05
N PHE A 23 -27.83 7.65 -18.88
CA PHE A 23 -26.49 7.99 -18.39
C PHE A 23 -26.30 7.64 -16.90
N TRP A 24 -27.38 7.65 -16.10
CA TRP A 24 -27.33 7.33 -14.67
C TRP A 24 -27.28 5.82 -14.38
N TRP A 25 -27.70 4.98 -15.34
CA TRP A 25 -27.72 3.53 -15.18
C TRP A 25 -26.42 2.82 -15.61
N GLU A 26 -25.50 3.54 -16.26
CA GLU A 26 -24.14 3.06 -16.56
C GLU A 26 -23.30 3.12 -15.28
N LYS A 27 -23.41 2.07 -14.44
CA LYS A 27 -22.53 1.92 -13.28
C LYS A 27 -21.07 1.80 -13.74
N PRO A 28 -20.11 2.51 -13.13
CA PRO A 28 -18.70 2.30 -13.44
C PRO A 28 -18.38 0.82 -13.23
N LYS A 29 -17.73 0.20 -14.21
CA LYS A 29 -17.26 -1.19 -14.10
C LYS A 29 -16.29 -1.25 -12.93
N VAL A 30 -16.76 -1.72 -11.78
CA VAL A 30 -15.91 -1.93 -10.61
C VAL A 30 -15.08 -3.17 -10.91
N PRO A 31 -13.74 -3.07 -11.06
CA PRO A 31 -12.93 -4.21 -11.44
C PRO A 31 -13.12 -5.31 -10.39
N SER A 32 -13.31 -6.54 -10.87
CA SER A 32 -13.59 -7.69 -10.01
C SER A 32 -12.44 -7.92 -9.02
N VAL A 33 -12.71 -8.52 -7.86
CA VAL A 33 -11.67 -8.83 -6.85
C VAL A 33 -10.51 -9.63 -7.47
N ILE A 34 -10.80 -10.52 -8.42
CA ILE A 34 -9.80 -11.31 -9.14
C ILE A 34 -8.91 -10.41 -10.02
N GLU A 35 -9.51 -9.45 -10.71
CA GLU A 35 -8.82 -8.48 -11.55
C GLU A 35 -7.95 -7.52 -10.70
N GLN A 36 -8.43 -7.13 -9.52
CA GLN A 36 -7.66 -6.36 -8.54
C GLN A 36 -6.46 -7.16 -8.00
N ILE A 37 -6.62 -8.45 -7.69
CA ILE A 37 -5.52 -9.32 -7.25
C ILE A 37 -4.49 -9.48 -8.37
N LYS A 38 -4.93 -9.65 -9.62
CA LYS A 38 -4.05 -9.79 -10.78
C LYS A 38 -3.25 -8.51 -11.03
N HIS A 39 -3.91 -7.34 -11.04
CA HIS A 39 -3.23 -6.05 -11.15
C HIS A 39 -2.24 -5.78 -10.01
N ARG A 40 -2.55 -6.22 -8.79
CA ARG A 40 -1.64 -6.05 -7.64
C ARG A 40 -0.39 -6.92 -7.74
N LYS A 41 -0.50 -8.09 -8.41
CA LYS A 41 0.63 -9.00 -8.64
C LYS A 41 1.55 -8.46 -9.74
N ASP A 42 1.01 -7.94 -10.85
CA ASP A 42 1.81 -7.34 -11.93
C ASP A 42 2.61 -6.12 -11.46
N ASN A 43 1.96 -5.18 -10.77
CA ASN A 43 2.63 -3.97 -10.28
C ASN A 43 3.78 -4.24 -9.30
N ARG A 44 3.79 -5.39 -8.61
CA ARG A 44 4.85 -5.75 -7.65
C ARG A 44 6.14 -6.18 -8.36
N HIS A 45 6.02 -6.73 -9.57
CA HIS A 45 7.17 -7.09 -10.41
C HIS A 45 7.73 -5.86 -11.14
N GLU A 46 6.87 -4.98 -11.64
CA GLU A 46 7.32 -3.74 -12.31
C GLU A 46 8.15 -2.83 -11.40
N GLY A 47 7.71 -2.57 -10.17
CA GLY A 47 8.47 -1.69 -9.25
C GLY A 47 9.81 -2.27 -8.80
N LYS A 48 9.97 -3.60 -8.83
CA LYS A 48 11.24 -4.28 -8.54
C LYS A 48 12.20 -4.17 -9.73
N ASN A 49 11.69 -4.37 -10.94
CA ASN A 49 12.50 -4.31 -12.15
C ASN A 49 12.99 -2.89 -12.43
N ALA A 50 12.13 -1.88 -12.22
CA ALA A 50 12.52 -0.48 -12.34
C ALA A 50 13.70 -0.10 -11.41
N PHE A 51 13.71 -0.61 -10.18
CA PHE A 51 14.80 -0.36 -9.23
C PHE A 51 16.14 -0.97 -9.69
N PHE A 52 16.11 -2.19 -10.23
CA PHE A 52 17.32 -2.88 -10.73
C PHE A 52 17.82 -2.31 -12.05
N GLU A 53 16.91 -1.89 -12.93
CA GLU A 53 17.21 -1.24 -14.20
C GLU A 53 17.81 0.15 -13.98
N GLU A 54 17.28 0.94 -13.04
CA GLU A 54 17.77 2.30 -12.75
C GLU A 54 19.15 2.32 -12.10
N LEU A 55 19.47 1.31 -11.27
CA LEU A 55 20.81 1.15 -10.68
C LEU A 55 21.79 0.35 -11.55
N GLN A 56 21.32 -0.19 -12.68
CA GLN A 56 22.10 -1.04 -13.59
C GLN A 56 22.89 -2.13 -12.82
N LEU A 57 22.21 -2.83 -11.90
CA LEU A 57 22.86 -3.84 -11.08
C LEU A 57 23.35 -5.01 -11.94
N THR A 58 24.57 -5.47 -11.67
CA THR A 58 25.12 -6.69 -12.27
C THR A 58 24.33 -7.93 -11.86
N PRO A 59 24.38 -9.03 -12.63
CA PRO A 59 23.67 -10.27 -12.26
C PRO A 59 23.99 -10.78 -10.85
N ASP A 60 25.26 -10.68 -10.43
CA ASP A 60 25.70 -11.10 -9.10
C ASP A 60 25.13 -10.20 -8.00
N GLN A 61 25.13 -8.88 -8.21
CA GLN A 61 24.48 -7.94 -7.30
C GLN A 61 22.98 -8.21 -7.21
N GLN A 62 22.29 -8.47 -8.33
CA GLN A 62 20.87 -8.79 -8.33
C GLN A 62 20.56 -10.07 -7.51
N ALA A 63 21.39 -11.10 -7.65
CA ALA A 63 21.24 -12.33 -6.87
C ALA A 63 21.39 -12.09 -5.36
N GLU A 64 22.38 -11.29 -4.96
CA GLU A 64 22.59 -10.93 -3.56
C GLU A 64 21.46 -10.03 -3.02
N PHE A 65 21.00 -9.05 -3.80
CA PHE A 65 19.82 -8.24 -3.48
C PHE A 65 18.60 -9.11 -3.21
N GLU A 66 18.33 -10.10 -4.07
CA GLU A 66 17.20 -11.00 -3.90
C GLU A 66 17.30 -11.89 -2.67
N LYS A 67 18.51 -12.36 -2.35
CA LYS A 67 18.77 -13.13 -1.14
C LYS A 67 18.52 -12.30 0.12
N GLN A 68 19.09 -11.09 0.20
CA GLN A 68 18.89 -10.19 1.32
C GLN A 68 17.42 -9.78 1.46
N ARG A 69 16.75 -9.51 0.34
CA ARG A 69 15.32 -9.20 0.30
C ARG A 69 14.47 -10.34 0.84
N LYS A 70 14.71 -11.59 0.42
CA LYS A 70 13.98 -12.76 0.92
C LYS A 70 14.15 -12.92 2.43
N SER A 71 15.39 -12.77 2.92
CA SER A 71 15.69 -12.83 4.35
C SER A 71 14.93 -11.76 5.13
N TYR A 72 15.01 -10.51 4.68
CA TYR A 72 14.30 -9.38 5.30
C TYR A 72 12.79 -9.60 5.35
N PHE A 73 12.16 -10.00 4.25
CA PHE A 73 10.71 -10.22 4.24
C PHE A 73 10.26 -11.40 5.11
N LYS A 74 11.13 -12.40 5.31
CA LYS A 74 10.86 -13.49 6.25
C LYS A 74 10.85 -12.97 7.69
N GLU A 75 11.91 -12.26 8.10
CA GLU A 75 12.05 -11.66 9.44
C GLU A 75 10.89 -10.71 9.77
N ILE A 76 10.56 -9.81 8.83
CA ILE A 76 9.42 -8.89 8.98
C ILE A 76 8.09 -9.65 9.06
N GLY A 77 7.95 -10.78 8.36
CA GLY A 77 6.77 -11.64 8.44
C GLY A 77 6.57 -12.20 9.85
N GLU A 78 7.65 -12.70 10.46
CA GLU A 78 7.65 -13.26 11.82
C GLU A 78 7.32 -12.17 12.86
N LEU A 79 7.98 -11.01 12.81
CA LEU A 79 7.72 -9.89 13.72
C LEU A 79 6.28 -9.36 13.63
N ASN A 80 5.72 -9.30 12.42
CA ASN A 80 4.33 -8.87 12.25
C ASN A 80 3.34 -9.92 12.79
N ALA A 81 3.62 -11.21 12.62
CA ALA A 81 2.78 -12.26 13.19
C ALA A 81 2.71 -12.15 14.72
N GLU A 82 3.84 -11.87 15.37
CA GLU A 82 3.87 -11.64 16.82
C GLU A 82 3.12 -10.37 17.24
N ILE A 83 3.21 -9.29 16.45
CA ILE A 83 2.43 -8.06 16.68
C ILE A 83 0.92 -8.35 16.60
N GLU A 84 0.46 -9.06 15.56
CA GLU A 84 -0.96 -9.38 15.44
C GLU A 84 -1.43 -10.32 16.56
N ASN A 85 -0.61 -11.29 16.96
CA ASN A 85 -0.92 -12.14 18.11
C ASN A 85 -1.03 -11.33 19.40
N SER A 86 -0.10 -10.41 19.64
CA SER A 86 -0.11 -9.53 20.83
C SER A 86 -1.33 -8.62 20.85
N ARG A 87 -1.74 -8.09 19.69
CA ARG A 87 -2.99 -7.31 19.57
C ARG A 87 -4.22 -8.14 19.90
N ARG A 88 -4.30 -9.37 19.38
CA ARG A 88 -5.40 -10.29 19.67
C ARG A 88 -5.51 -10.55 21.18
N LEU A 89 -4.39 -10.91 21.82
CA LEU A 89 -4.33 -11.15 23.26
C LEU A 89 -4.71 -9.91 24.08
N LEU A 90 -4.39 -8.71 23.59
CA LEU A 90 -4.71 -7.47 24.26
C LEU A 90 -6.22 -7.23 24.28
N ILE A 91 -6.90 -7.47 23.15
CA ILE A 91 -8.36 -7.39 23.05
C ILE A 91 -9.02 -8.44 23.97
N GLU A 92 -8.54 -9.68 23.93
CA GLU A 92 -9.02 -10.76 24.81
C GLU A 92 -8.83 -10.42 26.30
N SER A 93 -7.71 -9.78 26.67
CA SER A 93 -7.46 -9.36 28.06
C SER A 93 -8.39 -8.25 28.52
N TYR A 94 -8.75 -7.33 27.63
CA TYR A 94 -9.69 -6.25 27.90
C TYR A 94 -11.10 -6.79 28.17
N GLU A 95 -11.57 -7.75 27.37
CA GLU A 95 -12.88 -8.40 27.56
C GLU A 95 -12.98 -9.17 28.89
N ASN A 96 -11.85 -9.65 29.41
CA ASN A 96 -11.80 -10.46 30.63
C ASN A 96 -11.34 -9.68 31.88
N ASN A 97 -11.27 -8.35 31.85
CA ASN A 97 -10.76 -7.48 32.95
C ASN A 97 -9.35 -7.89 33.45
N GLY A 98 -8.50 -8.45 32.58
CA GLY A 98 -7.18 -8.95 32.94
C GLY A 98 -6.10 -7.86 32.98
N SER A 99 -5.14 -7.97 33.91
CA SER A 99 -4.02 -7.01 34.06
C SER A 99 -2.84 -7.26 33.10
N ALA A 100 -3.00 -8.10 32.07
CA ALA A 100 -1.91 -8.50 31.17
C ALA A 100 -1.53 -7.43 30.12
N GLY A 101 -2.26 -6.30 30.09
CA GLY A 101 -2.10 -5.24 29.08
C GLY A 101 -0.67 -4.69 28.98
N ASP A 102 -0.03 -4.37 30.10
CA ASP A 102 1.28 -3.71 30.11
C ASP A 102 2.37 -4.57 29.46
N SER A 103 2.39 -5.87 29.77
CA SER A 103 3.35 -6.80 29.16
C SER A 103 3.14 -6.95 27.65
N LEU A 104 1.89 -6.94 27.18
CA LEU A 104 1.57 -7.00 25.75
C LEU A 104 1.94 -5.71 25.03
N PHE A 105 1.78 -4.54 25.67
CA PHE A 105 2.23 -3.27 25.12
C PHE A 105 3.76 -3.22 24.97
N GLU A 106 4.51 -3.75 25.94
CA GLU A 106 5.97 -3.86 25.81
C GLU A 106 6.39 -4.74 24.64
N VAL A 107 5.74 -5.88 24.44
CA VAL A 107 6.00 -6.78 23.30
C VAL A 107 5.69 -6.07 21.98
N LEU A 108 4.57 -5.36 21.89
CA LEU A 108 4.20 -4.56 20.71
C LEU A 108 5.25 -3.48 20.41
N GLY A 109 5.68 -2.73 21.42
CA GLY A 109 6.69 -1.69 21.28
C GLY A 109 8.05 -2.26 20.84
N ARG A 110 8.48 -3.36 21.48
CA ARG A 110 9.72 -4.05 21.14
C ARG A 110 9.72 -4.56 19.70
N ASN A 111 8.65 -5.22 19.27
CA ASN A 111 8.58 -5.77 17.92
C ASN A 111 8.50 -4.66 16.87
N LYS A 112 7.87 -3.52 17.17
CA LYS A 112 7.95 -2.34 16.29
C LYS A 112 9.35 -1.78 16.19
N MET A 113 10.07 -1.65 17.31
CA MET A 113 11.48 -1.24 17.29
C MET A 113 12.35 -2.21 16.47
N LEU A 114 12.12 -3.53 16.60
CA LEU A 114 12.85 -4.54 15.82
C LEU A 114 12.58 -4.42 14.32
N ILE A 115 11.34 -4.15 13.90
CA ILE A 115 11.01 -3.87 12.49
C ILE A 115 11.77 -2.67 11.96
N GLU A 116 11.82 -1.56 12.72
CA GLU A 116 12.56 -0.36 12.29
C GLU A 116 14.07 -0.64 12.18
N LYS A 117 14.63 -1.38 13.14
CA LYS A 117 16.04 -1.80 13.12
C LYS A 117 16.35 -2.71 11.92
N ALA A 118 15.50 -3.71 11.66
CA ALA A 118 15.63 -4.60 10.52
C ALA A 118 15.54 -3.83 9.19
N THR A 119 14.63 -2.85 9.10
CA THR A 119 14.47 -1.98 7.93
C THR A 119 15.73 -1.15 7.67
N PHE A 120 16.27 -0.50 8.71
CA PHE A 120 17.51 0.25 8.62
C PHE A 120 18.68 -0.64 8.16
N ASN A 121 18.85 -1.79 8.80
CA ASN A 121 19.92 -2.74 8.47
C ASN A 121 19.77 -3.27 7.03
N HIS A 122 18.54 -3.53 6.57
CA HIS A 122 18.29 -3.99 5.21
C HIS A 122 18.73 -2.95 4.17
N PHE A 123 18.35 -1.67 4.33
CA PHE A 123 18.81 -0.64 3.39
C PHE A 123 20.32 -0.44 3.46
N LYS A 124 20.91 -0.53 4.65
CA LYS A 124 22.36 -0.46 4.82
C LYS A 124 23.06 -1.60 4.06
N SER A 125 22.61 -2.85 4.22
CA SER A 125 23.22 -4.01 3.57
C SER A 125 23.05 -3.98 2.05
N LEU A 126 21.89 -3.51 1.56
CA LEU A 126 21.67 -3.31 0.12
C LEU A 126 22.62 -2.26 -0.46
N ARG A 127 22.87 -1.17 0.26
CA ARG A 127 23.82 -0.12 -0.15
C ARG A 127 25.26 -0.62 -0.24
N GLU A 128 25.64 -1.58 0.61
CA GLU A 128 26.97 -2.19 0.62
C GLU A 128 27.22 -3.09 -0.61
N VAL A 129 26.16 -3.59 -1.26
CA VAL A 129 26.24 -4.37 -2.50
C VAL A 129 26.51 -3.46 -3.73
N CYS A 130 26.14 -2.18 -3.65
CA CYS A 130 26.38 -1.19 -4.70
C CYS A 130 27.86 -0.77 -4.76
N ASN A 131 28.37 -0.53 -5.97
CA ASN A 131 29.65 0.16 -6.16
C ASN A 131 29.51 1.67 -5.87
N ASP A 132 30.62 2.42 -5.90
CA ASP A 132 30.61 3.83 -5.52
C ASP A 132 29.72 4.71 -6.43
N ASP A 133 29.70 4.44 -7.74
CA ASP A 133 28.84 5.15 -8.69
C ASP A 133 27.35 4.86 -8.46
N GLN A 134 27.01 3.63 -8.07
CA GLN A 134 25.64 3.19 -7.81
C GLN A 134 25.09 3.70 -6.46
N LYS A 135 25.95 3.98 -5.49
CA LYS A 135 25.52 4.41 -4.14
C LYS A 135 24.75 5.72 -4.18
N GLU A 136 25.13 6.67 -5.03
CA GLU A 136 24.42 7.96 -5.15
C GLU A 136 22.99 7.76 -5.70
N GLY A 137 22.84 6.92 -6.72
CA GLY A 137 21.53 6.52 -7.23
C GLY A 137 20.68 5.81 -6.18
N PHE A 138 21.30 4.91 -5.41
CA PHE A 138 20.63 4.17 -4.35
C PHE A 138 20.10 5.11 -3.25
N ASP A 139 20.92 6.07 -2.83
CA ASP A 139 20.57 7.03 -1.78
C ASP A 139 19.41 7.95 -2.24
N SER A 140 19.42 8.37 -3.51
CA SER A 140 18.34 9.16 -4.12
C SER A 140 17.01 8.40 -4.13
N ILE A 141 17.00 7.16 -4.63
CA ILE A 141 15.81 6.33 -4.71
C ILE A 141 15.26 6.04 -3.31
N THR A 142 16.13 5.67 -2.38
CA THR A 142 15.76 5.37 -0.98
C THR A 142 15.12 6.58 -0.31
N SER A 143 15.71 7.78 -0.47
CA SER A 143 15.13 9.04 0.03
C SER A 143 13.74 9.31 -0.53
N MET A 144 13.53 9.02 -1.82
CA MET A 144 12.23 9.15 -2.47
C MET A 144 11.19 8.18 -1.91
N MET A 145 11.59 6.92 -1.67
CA MET A 145 10.73 5.91 -1.05
C MET A 145 10.30 6.32 0.35
N VAL A 146 11.24 6.73 1.22
CA VAL A 146 10.96 7.19 2.58
C VAL A 146 9.99 8.37 2.59
N LYS A 147 10.21 9.38 1.74
CA LYS A 147 9.28 10.52 1.59
C LYS A 147 7.87 10.08 1.15
N ARG A 148 7.76 9.06 0.30
CA ARG A 148 6.48 8.53 -0.17
C ARG A 148 5.74 7.77 0.94
N PHE A 149 6.46 7.01 1.77
CA PHE A 149 5.91 6.34 2.94
C PHE A 149 5.34 7.34 3.96
N HIS A 150 6.09 8.38 4.32
CA HIS A 150 5.59 9.41 5.25
C HIS A 150 4.34 10.14 4.73
N ARG A 151 4.28 10.45 3.42
CA ARG A 151 3.08 11.07 2.81
C ARG A 151 1.85 10.15 2.87
N TRP A 152 2.04 8.84 2.76
CA TRP A 152 0.94 7.89 2.81
C TRP A 152 0.42 7.68 4.23
N ASP A 153 1.31 7.66 5.22
CA ASP A 153 0.91 7.57 6.63
C ASP A 153 0.08 8.79 7.05
N LYS A 154 0.52 10.01 6.66
CA LYS A 154 -0.23 11.25 6.87
C LYS A 154 -1.64 11.20 6.28
N ARG A 155 -1.80 10.67 5.07
CA ARG A 155 -3.11 10.51 4.40
C ARG A 155 -4.01 9.44 5.05
N ARG A 156 -3.43 8.45 5.73
CA ARG A 156 -4.19 7.42 6.47
C ARG A 156 -4.54 7.83 7.90
N GLY A 157 -3.76 8.71 8.51
CA GLY A 157 -4.14 9.41 9.73
C GLY A 157 -5.33 10.33 9.47
N ASP A 158 -5.29 11.11 8.39
CA ASP A 158 -6.35 12.06 8.00
C ASP A 158 -7.71 11.38 7.74
N LYS A 159 -7.72 10.19 7.11
CA LYS A 159 -8.95 9.40 6.90
C LYS A 159 -9.50 8.68 8.14
N ARG A 160 -8.74 8.62 9.23
CA ARG A 160 -9.16 8.06 10.53
C ARG A 160 -9.45 9.17 11.56
N GLY A 161 -9.24 10.43 11.18
CA GLY A 161 -9.68 11.60 11.93
C GLY A 161 -11.18 11.80 11.78
N VAL A 162 -11.91 11.35 12.80
CA VAL A 162 -13.11 11.98 13.38
C VAL A 162 -14.08 12.65 12.41
N LYS A 163 -15.21 11.98 12.17
CA LYS A 163 -16.52 12.60 12.37
C LYS A 163 -17.25 11.83 13.46
#